data_AF-A0A968RH38-F1
#
_entry.id   AF-A0A968RH38-F1
#
_cell.length_a   1.000
_cell.length_b   1.000
_cell.length_c   1.000
_cell.angle_alpha   90.00
_cell.angle_beta   90.00
_cell.angle_gamma   90.00
#
_symmetry.space_group_name_H-M   'P 1'
#
loop_
_entity.id
_entity.type
_entity.pdbx_description
1 polymer ?
#
loop_
_entity_poly.entity_id
_entity_poly.type
_entity_poly.pdbx_seq_one_letter_code
_entity_poly.pdbx_strand_id
1 'polypeptide(L)'
;MKSDLSNSLSKKLAKKTGTTEATVYRYFDNKQNLLIYLINWYWEWMNFLIDYHCINIKNPKKKLSTAIACIVNTARRDASIEFVDEDVLHKIIITEGTKAYHNKAVDEQNRQGYFKSYKLLCQKLQILF
;
A
#
# COMPACT_ATOMS: atom_id res chain seq x y z
N MET A 1 0.33 -20.66 -21.63
CA MET A 1 -0.40 -20.87 -20.34
C MET A 1 -0.06 -19.80 -19.28
N LYS A 2 0.06 -18.52 -19.66
CA LYS A 2 0.16 -17.36 -18.73
C LYS A 2 -0.98 -16.35 -18.93
N SER A 3 -1.92 -16.63 -19.85
CA SER A 3 -2.96 -15.71 -20.31
C SER A 3 -4.26 -15.76 -19.49
N ASP A 4 -4.59 -16.89 -18.85
CA ASP A 4 -5.95 -17.05 -18.29
C ASP A 4 -6.17 -16.41 -16.91
N LEU A 5 -5.14 -16.27 -16.08
CA LEU A 5 -5.30 -15.72 -14.73
C LEU A 5 -5.30 -14.19 -14.69
N SER A 6 -4.59 -13.54 -15.62
CA SER A 6 -4.59 -12.07 -15.78
C SER A 6 -5.93 -11.57 -16.34
N ASN A 7 -6.54 -12.35 -17.23
CA ASN A 7 -7.75 -11.97 -17.97
C ASN A 7 -8.96 -11.70 -17.06
N SER A 8 -9.11 -12.46 -15.98
CA SER A 8 -10.27 -12.33 -15.10
C SER A 8 -10.30 -11.01 -14.32
N LEU A 9 -9.14 -10.44 -13.98
CA LEU A 9 -9.05 -9.19 -13.22
C LEU A 9 -9.27 -7.99 -14.13
N SER A 10 -8.53 -7.90 -15.25
CA SER A 10 -8.64 -6.78 -16.19
C SER A 10 -10.06 -6.66 -16.74
N LYS A 11 -10.73 -7.79 -17.04
CA LYS A 11 -12.14 -7.85 -17.42
C LYS A 11 -13.09 -7.34 -16.33
N LYS A 12 -12.86 -7.73 -15.07
CA LYS A 12 -13.69 -7.28 -13.94
C LYS A 12 -13.52 -5.79 -13.68
N LEU A 13 -12.29 -5.28 -13.76
CA LEU A 13 -11.99 -3.87 -13.59
C LEU A 13 -12.59 -3.04 -14.72
N ALA A 14 -12.32 -3.41 -15.97
CA ALA A 14 -12.87 -2.75 -17.16
C ALA A 14 -14.39 -2.63 -17.11
N LYS A 15 -15.09 -3.71 -16.74
CA LYS A 15 -16.55 -3.70 -16.56
C LYS A 15 -17.01 -2.74 -15.45
N LYS A 16 -16.29 -2.68 -14.32
CA LYS A 16 -16.64 -1.80 -13.19
C LYS A 16 -16.33 -0.32 -13.49
N THR A 17 -15.26 -0.04 -14.23
CA THR A 17 -14.83 1.32 -14.56
C THR A 17 -15.43 1.86 -15.85
N GLY A 18 -16.21 1.05 -16.57
CA GLY A 18 -16.77 1.44 -17.87
C GLY A 18 -15.72 1.62 -18.96
N THR A 19 -14.58 0.94 -18.85
CA THR A 19 -13.45 1.04 -19.79
C THR A 19 -13.22 -0.29 -20.53
N THR A 20 -12.22 -0.32 -21.43
CA THR A 20 -11.82 -1.57 -22.10
C THR A 20 -10.76 -2.31 -21.29
N GLU A 21 -10.66 -3.63 -21.48
CA GLU A 21 -9.57 -4.41 -20.89
C GLU A 21 -8.20 -3.86 -21.29
N ALA A 22 -8.05 -3.44 -22.56
CA ALA A 22 -6.82 -2.82 -23.06
C ALA A 22 -6.45 -1.55 -22.30
N THR A 23 -7.43 -0.73 -21.89
CA THR A 23 -7.20 0.45 -21.06
C THR A 23 -6.64 0.06 -19.69
N VAL A 24 -7.17 -0.99 -19.06
CA VAL A 24 -6.68 -1.47 -17.76
C VAL A 24 -5.26 -2.06 -17.88
N TYR A 25 -5.01 -2.85 -18.92
CA TYR A 25 -3.70 -3.44 -19.18
C TYR A 25 -2.60 -2.41 -19.38
N ARG A 26 -2.90 -1.19 -19.86
CA ARG A 26 -1.91 -0.10 -19.96
C ARG A 26 -1.31 0.31 -18.61
N TYR A 27 -2.05 0.12 -17.52
CA TYR A 27 -1.60 0.51 -16.17
C TYR A 27 -1.14 -0.69 -15.35
N PHE A 28 -1.81 -1.84 -15.49
CA PHE A 28 -1.51 -3.03 -14.71
C PHE A 28 -1.47 -4.27 -15.61
N ASP A 29 -0.26 -4.77 -15.87
CA ASP A 29 -0.05 -5.98 -16.67
C ASP A 29 -0.63 -7.25 -16.02
N ASN A 30 -0.72 -7.25 -14.69
CA ASN A 30 -1.21 -8.38 -13.90
C ASN A 30 -1.70 -7.96 -12.50
N LYS A 31 -2.39 -8.89 -11.84
CA LYS A 31 -2.91 -8.71 -10.46
C LYS A 31 -1.83 -8.39 -9.43
N GLN A 32 -0.62 -8.92 -9.61
CA GLN A 32 0.46 -8.71 -8.66
C GLN A 32 0.96 -7.26 -8.70
N ASN A 33 1.13 -6.67 -9.89
CA ASN A 33 1.53 -5.27 -10.04
C ASN A 33 0.48 -4.32 -9.45
N LEU A 34 -0.81 -4.63 -9.63
CA LEU A 34 -1.88 -3.88 -8.95
C LEU A 34 -1.78 -3.97 -7.43
N LEU A 35 -1.55 -5.17 -6.87
CA LEU A 35 -1.39 -5.34 -5.43
C LEU A 35 -0.16 -4.56 -4.90
N ILE A 36 0.97 -4.60 -5.60
CA ILE A 36 2.17 -3.85 -5.25
C ILE A 36 1.89 -2.35 -5.26
N TYR A 37 1.16 -1.85 -6.26
CA TYR A 37 0.75 -0.45 -6.33
C TYR A 37 -0.09 -0.04 -5.11
N LEU A 38 -1.11 -0.82 -4.77
CA LEU A 38 -1.95 -0.57 -3.59
C LEU A 38 -1.16 -0.59 -2.28
N ILE A 39 -0.20 -1.50 -2.15
CA ILE A 39 0.70 -1.59 -0.99
C ILE A 39 1.58 -0.35 -0.88
N ASN A 40 2.18 0.10 -1.99
CA ASN A 40 3.00 1.31 -1.97
C ASN A 40 2.18 2.53 -1.57
N TRP A 41 0.99 2.68 -2.16
CA TRP A 41 0.09 3.77 -1.80
C TRP A 41 -0.26 3.73 -0.31
N TYR A 42 -0.60 2.56 0.23
CA TYR A 42 -0.90 2.40 1.65
C TYR A 42 0.27 2.81 2.55
N TRP A 43 1.50 2.41 2.21
CA TRP A 43 2.67 2.76 3.02
C TRP A 43 3.08 4.23 2.89
N GLU A 44 2.89 4.86 1.73
CA GLU A 44 3.08 6.32 1.59
C GLU A 44 2.07 7.08 2.43
N TRP A 45 0.79 6.69 2.37
CA TRP A 45 -0.25 7.28 3.20
C TRP A 45 0.04 7.08 4.69
N MET A 46 0.50 5.90 5.11
CA MET A 46 0.94 5.66 6.50
C MET A 46 2.12 6.52 6.93
N ASN A 47 3.13 6.70 6.06
CA ASN A 47 4.25 7.59 6.35
C ASN A 47 3.75 9.02 6.59
N PHE A 48 2.89 9.53 5.71
CA PHE A 48 2.27 10.83 5.86
C PHE A 48 1.48 10.94 7.17
N LEU A 49 0.64 9.95 7.47
CA LEU A 49 -0.20 9.96 8.67
C LEU A 49 0.64 9.98 9.96
N ILE A 50 1.72 9.20 10.00
CA ILE A 50 2.66 9.20 11.12
C ILE A 50 3.34 10.56 11.27
N ASP A 51 3.80 11.16 10.18
CA ASP A 51 4.44 12.48 10.21
C ASP A 51 3.47 13.56 10.69
N TYR A 52 2.24 13.56 10.15
CA TYR A 52 1.18 14.49 10.53
C TYR A 52 0.88 14.42 12.04
N HIS A 53 0.70 13.23 12.59
CA HIS A 53 0.41 13.09 14.03
C HIS A 53 1.64 13.27 14.93
N CYS A 54 2.85 13.08 14.42
CA CYS A 54 4.07 13.22 15.20
C CYS A 54 4.71 14.62 15.15
N ILE A 55 4.26 15.51 14.24
CA ILE A 55 4.93 16.78 13.93
C ILE A 55 5.19 17.64 15.18
N ASN A 56 4.23 17.71 16.10
CA ASN A 56 4.30 18.53 17.31
C ASN A 56 4.70 17.76 18.57
N ILE A 57 5.06 16.48 18.46
CA ILE A 57 5.40 15.64 19.62
C ILE A 57 6.92 15.67 19.85
N LYS A 58 7.39 16.28 20.94
CA LYS A 58 8.83 16.29 21.27
C LYS A 58 9.31 15.00 21.93
N ASN A 59 8.46 14.36 22.74
CA ASN A 59 8.82 13.16 23.50
C ASN A 59 8.92 11.92 22.57
N PRO A 60 10.08 11.25 22.49
CA PRO A 60 10.28 10.08 21.61
C PRO A 60 9.35 8.90 21.92
N LYS A 61 9.12 8.57 23.20
CA LYS A 61 8.20 7.48 23.59
C LYS A 61 6.76 7.79 23.18
N LYS A 62 6.37 9.07 23.27
CA LYS A 62 5.04 9.52 22.81
C LYS A 62 4.94 9.51 21.28
N LYS A 63 6.00 9.85 20.55
CA LYS A 63 6.05 9.70 19.08
C LYS A 63 5.88 8.24 18.66
N LEU A 64 6.63 7.33 19.28
CA LEU A 64 6.56 5.91 18.97
C LEU A 64 5.18 5.32 19.22
N SER A 65 4.61 5.56 20.41
CA SER A 65 3.24 5.10 20.71
C SER A 65 2.20 5.69 19.75
N THR A 66 2.38 6.95 19.33
CA THR A 66 1.53 7.59 18.32
C THR A 66 1.67 6.91 16.96
N ALA A 67 2.90 6.60 16.53
CA ALA A 67 3.17 5.93 15.26
C ALA A 67 2.59 4.50 15.21
N ILE A 68 2.79 3.72 16.30
CA ILE A 68 2.19 2.38 16.43
C ILE A 68 0.66 2.47 16.37
N ALA A 69 0.07 3.44 17.05
CA ALA A 69 -1.37 3.63 17.03
C ALA A 69 -1.90 4.04 15.64
N CYS A 70 -1.14 4.77 14.82
CA CYS A 70 -1.50 5.00 13.41
C CYS A 70 -1.53 3.69 12.61
N ILE A 71 -0.53 2.82 12.79
CA ILE A 71 -0.42 1.55 12.05
C ILE A 71 -1.55 0.57 12.43
N VAL A 72 -1.90 0.53 13.71
CA VAL A 72 -2.90 -0.41 14.26
C VAL A 72 -4.33 0.09 14.04
N ASN A 73 -4.56 1.40 14.04
CA ASN A 73 -5.90 1.98 13.98
C ASN A 73 -5.97 3.14 13.00
N THR A 74 -5.95 2.78 11.71
CA THR A 74 -5.97 3.71 10.58
C THR A 74 -7.30 4.44 10.45
N ALA A 75 -8.42 3.76 10.71
CA ALA A 75 -9.79 4.24 10.51
C ALA A 75 -10.23 5.43 11.39
N ARG A 76 -9.46 5.78 12.42
CA ARG A 76 -9.86 6.78 13.45
C ARG A 76 -9.01 8.04 13.46
N ARG A 77 -8.19 8.25 12.44
CA ARG A 77 -7.21 9.33 12.40
C ARG A 77 -7.41 10.17 11.15
N ASP A 78 -8.29 11.17 11.29
CA ASP A 78 -8.79 12.15 10.31
C ASP A 78 -7.79 12.64 9.25
N ALA A 79 -7.50 11.79 8.26
CA ALA A 79 -6.76 12.14 7.06
C ALA A 79 -7.43 11.48 5.84
N SER A 80 -8.74 11.70 5.72
CA SER A 80 -9.58 11.06 4.70
C SER A 80 -9.12 11.44 3.29
N ILE A 81 -8.87 10.43 2.46
CA ILE A 81 -8.61 10.62 1.04
C ILE A 81 -9.91 10.43 0.24
N GLU A 82 -10.32 11.46 -0.49
CA GLU A 82 -11.62 11.51 -1.19
C GLU A 82 -11.84 10.36 -2.19
N PHE A 83 -10.77 9.84 -2.79
CA PHE A 83 -10.83 8.87 -3.88
C PHE A 83 -10.45 7.43 -3.48
N VAL A 84 -10.10 7.16 -2.21
CA VAL A 84 -9.75 5.82 -1.73
C VAL A 84 -10.45 5.51 -0.42
N ASP A 85 -11.15 4.39 -0.38
CA ASP A 85 -11.66 3.80 0.86
C ASP A 85 -10.50 3.16 1.64
N GLU A 86 -10.06 3.85 2.69
CA GLU A 86 -8.93 3.47 3.54
C GLU A 86 -9.18 2.17 4.32
N ASP A 87 -10.42 1.92 4.73
CA ASP A 87 -10.78 0.70 5.47
C ASP A 87 -10.70 -0.52 4.56
N VAL A 88 -11.22 -0.40 3.33
CA VAL A 88 -11.08 -1.44 2.31
C VAL A 88 -9.61 -1.64 1.96
N LEU A 89 -8.84 -0.57 1.79
CA LEU A 89 -7.41 -0.69 1.47
C LEU A 89 -6.64 -1.36 2.61
N HIS A 90 -6.83 -0.93 3.85
CA HIS A 90 -6.20 -1.53 5.03
C HIS A 90 -6.53 -3.04 5.09
N LYS A 91 -7.79 -3.41 4.90
CA LYS A 91 -8.21 -4.82 4.86
C LYS A 91 -7.51 -5.61 3.76
N ILE A 92 -7.35 -5.03 2.57
CA ILE A 92 -6.58 -5.64 1.47
C ILE A 92 -5.13 -5.86 1.90
N ILE A 93 -4.47 -4.86 2.50
CA ILE A 93 -3.07 -4.97 2.91
C ILE A 93 -2.89 -6.05 3.98
N ILE A 94 -3.76 -6.11 4.98
CA ILE A 94 -3.69 -7.13 6.04
C ILE A 94 -3.93 -8.54 5.48
N THR A 95 -4.86 -8.69 4.53
CA THR A 95 -5.26 -10.02 4.02
C THR A 95 -4.33 -10.53 2.92
N GLU A 96 -3.91 -9.64 2.02
CA GLU A 96 -3.22 -10.01 0.77
C GLU A 96 -1.79 -9.49 0.69
N GLY A 97 -1.39 -8.57 1.57
CA GLY A 97 -0.11 -7.86 1.49
C GLY A 97 1.11 -8.77 1.46
N THR A 98 1.08 -9.89 2.20
CA THR A 98 2.16 -10.88 2.22
C THR A 98 2.47 -11.43 0.82
N LYS A 99 1.48 -11.57 -0.06
CA LYS A 99 1.65 -12.11 -1.42
C LYS A 99 2.53 -11.21 -2.30
N ALA A 100 2.57 -9.90 -2.03
CA ALA A 100 3.45 -9.00 -2.75
C ALA A 100 4.92 -9.24 -2.41
N TYR A 101 5.22 -9.67 -1.18
CA TYR A 101 6.58 -9.93 -0.71
C TYR A 101 7.02 -11.38 -0.95
N HIS A 102 6.08 -12.32 -1.02
CA HIS A 102 6.36 -13.75 -1.18
C HIS A 102 6.21 -14.21 -2.63
N ASN A 103 7.14 -13.77 -3.49
CA ASN A 103 7.14 -14.15 -4.89
C ASN A 103 8.56 -14.23 -5.47
N LYS A 104 8.74 -14.96 -6.57
CA LYS A 104 10.07 -15.22 -7.17
C LYS A 104 10.76 -13.95 -7.73
N ALA A 105 10.00 -12.91 -8.04
CA ALA A 105 10.52 -11.66 -8.59
C ALA A 105 10.81 -10.60 -7.50
N VAL A 106 10.65 -10.93 -6.22
CA VAL A 106 10.76 -9.97 -5.12
C VAL A 106 12.10 -9.23 -5.11
N ASP A 107 13.22 -9.90 -5.39
CA ASP A 107 14.53 -9.28 -5.37
C ASP A 107 14.68 -8.22 -6.47
N GLU A 108 14.18 -8.53 -7.67
CA GLU A 108 14.21 -7.60 -8.79
C GLU A 108 13.26 -6.42 -8.56
N GLN A 109 12.04 -6.70 -8.11
CA GLN A 109 11.06 -5.67 -7.72
C GLN A 109 11.65 -4.73 -6.66
N ASN A 110 12.35 -5.31 -5.68
CA ASN A 110 13.01 -4.55 -4.62
C ASN A 110 14.15 -3.67 -5.14
N ARG A 111 14.96 -4.16 -6.09
CA ARG A 111 15.99 -3.36 -6.77
C ARG A 111 15.40 -2.20 -7.57
N GLN A 112 14.25 -2.42 -8.20
CA GLN A 112 13.48 -1.38 -8.91
C GLN A 112 12.77 -0.40 -7.96
N GLY A 113 12.87 -0.58 -6.65
CA GLY A 113 12.31 0.33 -5.65
C GLY A 113 10.84 0.09 -5.31
N TYR A 114 10.26 -1.05 -5.72
CA TYR A 114 8.83 -1.34 -5.52
C TYR A 114 8.40 -1.47 -4.05
N PHE A 115 9.34 -1.51 -3.11
CA PHE A 115 9.07 -1.59 -1.68
C PHE A 115 9.72 -0.44 -0.90
N LYS A 116 10.09 0.65 -1.59
CA LYS A 116 10.78 1.79 -0.99
C LYS A 116 9.95 2.43 0.14
N SER A 117 8.65 2.63 -0.09
CA SER A 117 7.72 3.23 0.88
C SER A 117 7.66 2.44 2.20
N TYR A 118 7.62 1.11 2.10
CA TYR A 118 7.66 0.23 3.26
C TYR A 118 9.01 0.31 4.00
N LYS A 119 10.12 0.28 3.27
CA LYS A 119 11.46 0.41 3.87
C LYS A 119 11.65 1.75 4.58
N LEU A 120 11.17 2.84 3.98
CA LEU A 120 11.21 4.18 4.58
C LEU A 120 10.41 4.23 5.87
N LEU A 121 9.25 3.58 5.93
CA LEU A 121 8.46 3.45 7.15
C LEU A 121 9.26 2.71 8.23
N CYS A 122 9.86 1.57 7.91
CA CYS A 122 10.69 0.82 8.86
C CYS A 122 11.87 1.65 9.38
N GLN A 123 12.55 2.39 8.51
CA GLN A 123 13.64 3.30 8.90
C GLN A 123 13.14 4.43 9.80
N LYS A 124 11.98 5.01 9.49
CA LYS A 124 11.35 6.05 10.32
C LYS A 124 11.05 5.52 11.72
N LEU A 125 10.48 4.32 11.82
CA LEU A 125 10.23 3.68 13.11
C LEU A 125 11.54 3.40 13.84
N GLN A 126 12.56 2.89 13.15
CA GLN A 126 13.88 2.61 13.72
C GLN A 126 14.51 3.85 14.37
N ILE A 127 14.39 5.04 13.76
CA ILE A 127 14.91 6.29 14.32
C ILE A 127 14.15 6.71 15.60
N LEU A 128 12.92 6.24 15.78
CA LEU A 128 12.13 6.46 16.99
C LEU A 128 12.46 5.47 18.12
N PHE A 129 13.22 4.40 17.84
CA PHE A 129 13.75 3.43 18.80
C PHE A 129 15.18 3.80 19.20
#